data_AF-A0A920FTX0-F1
#
_entry.id   AF-A0A920FTX0-F1
#
_cell.length_a   1.000
_cell.length_b   1.000
_cell.length_c   1.000
_cell.angle_alpha   90.00
_cell.angle_beta   90.00
_cell.angle_gamma   90.00
#
_symmetry.space_group_name_H-M   'P 1'
#
loop_
_entity.id
_entity.type
_entity.pdbx_description
1 polymer ?
#
loop_
_entity_poly.entity_id
_entity_poly.type
_entity_poly.pdbx_seq_one_letter_code
_entity_poly.pdbx_strand_id
1 'polypeptide(L)' 'MVTSKPDGMGLGLTIAQSIITQNHGLIECTSSKNQTTFSIILPWSTEDDI' A
#
# COMPACT_ATOMS: atom_id res chain seq x y z
N MET A 1 3.04 1.30 12.99
CA MET A 1 2.83 2.50 12.12
C MET A 1 4.08 3.37 12.22
N VAL A 2 4.72 3.71 11.09
CA VAL A 2 5.71 4.80 11.04
C VAL A 2 4.91 6.09 10.82
N THR A 3 4.75 6.86 11.89
CA THR A 3 4.11 8.18 11.87
C THR A 3 4.97 9.12 12.69
N SER A 4 5.67 10.06 12.05
CA SER A 4 6.47 11.08 12.74
C SER A 4 5.63 12.19 13.39
N LYS A 5 4.34 11.95 13.68
CA LYS A 5 3.48 12.89 14.41
C LYS A 5 2.58 12.16 15.42
N PRO A 6 2.48 12.66 16.66
CA PRO A 6 1.79 11.99 17.77
C PRO A 6 0.25 11.94 17.65
N ASP A 7 -0.34 12.64 16.68
CA ASP A 7 -1.81 12.77 16.51
C ASP A 7 -2.26 12.61 15.03
N GLY A 8 -1.33 12.21 14.14
CA GLY A 8 -1.54 12.29 12.70
C GLY A 8 -2.06 11.00 12.10
N MET A 9 -3.27 11.03 11.54
CA MET A 9 -3.71 10.10 10.49
C MET A 9 -2.52 9.79 9.56
N GLY A 10 -2.10 8.53 9.48
CA GLY A 10 -0.84 8.14 8.83
C GLY A 10 -0.78 8.47 7.34
N LEU A 11 -0.24 9.65 7.00
CA LEU A 11 -0.09 10.15 5.63
C LEU A 11 0.61 9.16 4.70
N GLY A 12 1.63 8.45 5.20
CA GLY A 12 2.41 7.51 4.39
C GLY A 12 1.57 6.39 3.79
N LEU A 13 0.63 5.83 4.56
CA LEU A 13 -0.23 4.75 4.06
C LEU A 13 -1.29 5.28 3.08
N THR A 14 -1.79 6.50 3.28
CA THR A 14 -2.72 7.13 2.34
C THR A 14 -2.05 7.46 1.01
N ILE A 15 -0.80 7.96 1.05
CA ILE A 15 0.00 8.22 -0.16
C ILE A 15 0.28 6.90 -0.89
N ALA A 16 0.72 5.87 -0.17
CA ALA A 16 0.95 4.55 -0.76
C ALA A 16 -0.31 3.97 -1.39
N GLN A 17 -1.46 4.03 -0.69
CA GLN A 17 -2.76 3.61 -1.25
C GLN A 17 -3.11 4.36 -2.53
N SER A 18 -2.90 5.69 -2.56
CA SER A 18 -3.19 6.50 -3.74
C SER A 18 -2.35 6.08 -4.95
N ILE A 19 -1.03 5.95 -4.77
CA ILE A 19 -0.10 5.55 -5.83
C ILE A 19 -0.46 4.16 -6.36
N ILE A 20 -0.73 3.21 -5.46
CA ILE A 20 -1.02 1.82 -5.85
C ILE A 20 -2.35 1.73 -6.59
N THR A 21 -3.38 2.45 -6.12
CA THR A 21 -4.69 2.52 -6.79
C THR A 21 -4.59 3.15 -8.18
N GLN A 22 -3.78 4.20 -8.35
CA GLN A 22 -3.52 4.84 -9.65
C GLN A 22 -2.86 3.88 -10.66
N ASN A 23 -2.09 2.91 -10.18
CA ASN A 23 -1.48 1.86 -11.00
C ASN A 23 -2.36 0.60 -11.08
N HIS A 24 -3.67 0.74 -10.83
CA HIS A 24 -4.65 -0.36 -10.84
C HIS A 24 -4.30 -1.53 -9.90
N GLY A 25 -3.51 -1.25 -8.86
CA GLY A 25 -3.14 -2.21 -7.83
C GLY A 25 -3.97 -2.08 -6.56
N LEU A 26 -3.66 -2.96 -5.61
CA LEU A 26 -4.24 -3.01 -4.28
C LEU A 26 -3.14 -3.09 -3.22
N ILE A 27 -3.35 -2.43 -2.08
CA ILE A 27 -2.52 -2.59 -0.88
C ILE A 27 -3.37 -3.08 0.28
N GLU A 28 -2.92 -4.18 0.90
CA GLU A 28 -3.53 -4.75 2.09
C GLU A 28 -2.60 -4.60 3.29
N CYS A 29 -3.17 -4.33 4.45
CA CYS A 29 -2.43 -4.21 5.70
C CYS A 29 -2.98 -5.23 6.69
N THR A 30 -2.13 -6.17 7.09
CA THR A 30 -2.44 -7.11 8.18
C THR A 30 -1.49 -6.84 9.33
N SER A 31 -2.03 -6.48 10.49
CA SER A 31 -1.25 -6.25 11.70
C SER A 31 -1.65 -7.22 12.79
N SER A 32 -0.66 -7.92 13.33
CA SER A 32 -0.74 -8.80 14.49
C SER A 32 0.19 -8.29 15.59
N LYS A 33 0.11 -8.89 16.78
CA LYS A 33 1.04 -8.55 17.87
C LYS A 33 2.48 -8.80 17.41
N ASN A 34 3.33 -7.75 17.47
CA ASN A 34 4.73 -7.73 17.05
C ASN A 34 5.02 -7.85 15.54
N GLN A 35 4.00 -7.85 14.67
CA GLN A 35 4.21 -7.94 13.23
C GLN A 35 3.18 -7.13 12.46
N THR A 36 3.64 -6.34 11.50
CA THR A 36 2.77 -5.67 10.53
C THR A 36 3.27 -6.01 9.14
N THR A 37 2.40 -6.60 8.33
CA THR A 37 2.68 -6.98 6.95
C THR A 37 1.84 -6.12 6.02
N PHE A 38 2.49 -5.52 5.03
CA PHE A 38 1.84 -4.82 3.93
C PHE A 38 2.02 -5.66 2.66
N SER A 39 0.92 -6.03 2.02
CA SER A 39 0.91 -6.78 0.77
C SER A 39 0.50 -5.85 -0.37
N ILE A 40 1.23 -5.88 -1.48
CA ILE A 40 0.92 -5.07 -2.66
C ILE A 40 0.66 -6.01 -3.83
N ILE A 41 -0.48 -5.83 -4.48
CA ILE A 41 -0.88 -6.56 -5.66
C ILE A 41 -0.91 -5.56 -6.80
N LEU A 42 -0.14 -5.81 -7.85
CA LEU A 42 -0.12 -4.98 -9.05
C LEU A 42 -0.50 -5.85 -10.26
N PRO A 43 -1.24 -5.30 -11.22
CA PRO A 43 -1.41 -5.96 -12.50
C PRO A 43 -0.04 -6.08 -13.16
N TRP A 44 0.26 -7.29 -13.63
CA TRP A 44 1.45 -7.52 -14.43
C TRP A 44 1.06 -7.34 -15.89
N SER A 45 1.54 -6.26 -16.52
CA SER A 45 1.45 -6.14 -17.97
C SER A 45 2.45 -7.11 -18.59
N THR A 46 1.97 -8.24 -19.10
CA THR A 46 2.62 -8.84 -20.26
C THR A 46 2.25 -7.93 -21.42
N GLU A 47 3.20 -7.14 -21.92
CA GLU A 47 3.15 -6.63 -23.29
C GLU A 47 3.12 -7.82 -24.26
N ASP A 48 1.95 -8.44 -24.35
CA ASP A 48 1.49 -9.36 -25.40
C ASP A 48 0.10 -8.84 -25.83
N ASP A 49 0.00 -7.51 -25.96
CA ASP A 49 -1.00 -6.88 -26.82
C ASP A 49 -0.44 -6.98 -28.24
N ILE A 50 -1.16 -7.75 -29.07
CA ILE A 50 -0.96 -8.09 -30.48
C ILE A 50 -0.46 -6.92 -31.35
#